data_AF-A0A418RTA1-F1
#
_entry.id   AF-A0A418RTA1-F1
#
_cell.length_a   1.000
_cell.length_b   1.000
_cell.length_c   1.000
_cell.angle_alpha   90.00
_cell.angle_beta   90.00
_cell.angle_gamma   90.00
#
_symmetry.space_group_name_H-M   'P 1'
#
loop_
_entity.id
_entity.type
_entity.pdbx_description
1 polymer ?
#
loop_
_entity_poly.entity_id
_entity_poly.type
_entity_poly.pdbx_seq_one_letter_code
_entity_poly.pdbx_strand_id
1 'polypeptide(L)'
;MTKSLRTQLIELGPEQLADALLKLSERYPAAAEVIEGLLATPDENIERYKAKLADLKQCEDFVSWHELDDFAFELQQVLNDLERGVKDPCEGVDLLAQFFEIDKVIVHRCDDSGGSATDLFLSSATDLFVSFASQCNNKQVIADRLIKLNEDNDYDLRDNLFNRAGEYLPEATLRTLIDELWIRASKTDTAYKADRWLKAIQEIAKQLRDAPLFEKARLVHVRPTDVPWFDIARVYLACGDPQTALIKLQLIPDDTGSFRSHERQLLLLVNSLHE
;
A
#
# COMPACT_ATOMS: atom_id res chain seq x y z
N MET A 1 1.45 30.62 -23.50
CA MET A 1 1.54 29.34 -22.78
C MET A 1 2.02 28.29 -23.77
N THR A 2 3.15 27.65 -23.51
CA THR A 2 3.73 26.61 -24.36
C THR A 2 2.86 25.35 -24.26
N LYS A 3 2.49 24.74 -25.40
CA LYS A 3 1.73 23.48 -25.38
C LYS A 3 2.55 22.40 -24.64
N SER A 4 1.87 21.59 -23.82
CA SER A 4 2.52 20.46 -23.16
C SER A 4 3.08 19.47 -24.20
N LEU A 5 4.14 18.74 -23.86
CA LEU A 5 4.72 17.73 -24.74
C LEU A 5 3.66 16.70 -25.19
N ARG A 6 2.79 16.26 -24.27
CA ARG A 6 1.68 15.35 -24.58
C ARG A 6 0.75 15.89 -25.67
N THR A 7 0.39 17.17 -25.59
CA THR A 7 -0.47 17.81 -26.60
C THR A 7 0.21 17.85 -27.96
N GLN A 8 1.51 18.16 -27.99
CA GLN A 8 2.27 18.18 -29.25
C GLN A 8 2.36 16.78 -29.88
N LEU A 9 2.55 15.73 -29.07
CA LEU A 9 2.57 14.34 -29.56
C LEU A 9 1.21 13.91 -30.13
N ILE A 10 0.10 14.25 -29.47
CA ILE A 10 -1.25 13.95 -29.98
C ILE A 10 -1.51 14.61 -31.35
N GLU A 11 -0.99 15.83 -31.56
CA GLU A 11 -1.14 16.56 -32.83
C GLU A 11 -0.39 15.91 -34.01
N LEU A 12 0.58 15.02 -33.76
CA LEU A 12 1.28 14.27 -34.82
C LEU A 12 0.40 13.20 -35.50
N GLY A 13 -0.68 12.79 -34.84
CA GLY A 13 -1.58 11.74 -35.32
C GLY A 13 -1.12 10.32 -35.00
N PRO A 14 -2.04 9.35 -35.05
CA PRO A 14 -1.79 7.98 -34.58
C PRO A 14 -0.74 7.24 -35.42
N GLU A 15 -0.67 7.47 -36.73
CA GLU A 15 0.29 6.79 -37.62
C GLU A 15 1.73 7.15 -37.29
N GLN A 16 2.02 8.44 -37.09
CA GLN A 16 3.37 8.89 -36.73
C GLN A 16 3.78 8.40 -35.34
N LEU A 17 2.83 8.33 -34.40
CA LEU A 17 3.09 7.80 -33.07
C LEU A 17 3.34 6.29 -33.10
N ALA A 18 2.59 5.53 -33.90
CA ALA A 18 2.82 4.10 -34.08
C ALA A 18 4.21 3.82 -34.67
N ASP A 19 4.59 4.52 -35.73
CA ASP A 19 5.93 4.40 -36.33
C ASP A 19 7.05 4.77 -35.34
N ALA A 20 6.82 5.78 -34.49
CA ALA A 20 7.78 6.16 -33.45
C ALA A 20 7.91 5.09 -32.37
N LEU A 21 6.79 4.49 -31.92
CA LEU A 21 6.79 3.39 -30.94
C LEU A 21 7.51 2.17 -31.50
N LEU A 22 7.26 1.80 -32.76
CA LEU A 22 7.97 0.69 -33.42
C LEU A 22 9.47 0.95 -33.47
N LYS A 23 9.91 2.15 -33.86
CA LYS A 23 11.35 2.51 -33.83
C LYS A 23 11.97 2.46 -32.44
N LEU A 24 11.22 2.83 -31.40
CA LEU A 24 11.70 2.69 -30.02
C LEU A 24 11.82 1.21 -29.63
N SER A 25 10.85 0.38 -30.02
CA SER A 25 10.84 -1.05 -29.72
C SER A 25 12.00 -1.83 -30.38
N GLU A 26 12.48 -1.38 -31.54
CA GLU A 26 13.67 -1.96 -32.19
C GLU A 26 14.94 -1.78 -31.37
N ARG A 27 14.99 -0.76 -30.49
CA ARG A 27 16.19 -0.41 -29.71
C ARG A 27 16.05 -0.72 -28.22
N TYR A 28 14.84 -0.70 -27.69
CA TYR A 28 14.56 -0.82 -26.27
C TYR A 28 13.56 -1.95 -26.03
N PRO A 29 13.98 -3.10 -25.45
CA PRO A 29 13.08 -4.21 -25.13
C PRO A 29 11.89 -3.79 -24.26
N ALA A 30 12.09 -2.87 -23.32
CA ALA A 30 11.03 -2.29 -22.50
C ALA A 30 9.92 -1.61 -23.34
N ALA A 31 10.27 -0.99 -24.47
CA ALA A 31 9.27 -0.39 -25.37
C ALA A 31 8.50 -1.47 -26.15
N ALA A 32 9.16 -2.57 -26.54
CA ALA A 32 8.48 -3.71 -27.16
C ALA A 32 7.47 -4.33 -26.19
N GLU A 33 7.87 -4.53 -24.93
CA GLU A 33 7.03 -5.08 -23.87
C GLU A 33 5.75 -4.25 -23.65
N VAL A 34 5.85 -2.92 -23.64
CA VAL A 34 4.67 -2.03 -23.54
C VAL A 34 3.75 -2.20 -24.74
N ILE A 35 4.31 -2.27 -25.96
CA ILE A 35 3.52 -2.44 -27.19
C ILE A 35 2.78 -3.77 -27.19
N GLU A 36 3.43 -4.87 -26.77
CA GLU A 36 2.80 -6.18 -26.69
C GLU A 36 1.58 -6.16 -25.76
N GLY A 37 1.71 -5.61 -24.55
CA GLY A 37 0.58 -5.51 -23.61
C GLY A 37 -0.56 -4.60 -24.12
N LEU A 38 -0.25 -3.56 -24.91
CA LEU A 38 -1.25 -2.68 -25.52
C LEU A 38 -2.01 -3.35 -26.68
N LEU A 39 -1.36 -4.26 -27.41
CA LEU A 39 -1.96 -4.96 -28.55
C LEU A 39 -2.68 -6.24 -28.14
N ALA A 40 -2.33 -6.82 -27.00
CA ALA A 40 -2.96 -8.02 -26.46
C ALA A 40 -4.44 -7.80 -26.14
N THR A 41 -5.25 -8.82 -26.40
CA THR A 41 -6.62 -8.90 -25.92
C THR A 41 -6.65 -9.00 -24.40
N PRO A 42 -7.79 -8.68 -23.74
CA PRO A 42 -7.88 -8.81 -22.29
C PRO A 42 -7.54 -10.22 -21.77
N ASP A 43 -7.97 -11.26 -22.48
CA ASP A 43 -7.69 -12.65 -22.07
C ASP A 43 -6.20 -13.00 -22.24
N GLU A 44 -5.55 -12.52 -23.31
CA GLU A 44 -4.09 -12.66 -23.48
C GLU A 44 -3.31 -11.93 -22.40
N ASN A 45 -3.75 -10.73 -22.00
CA ASN A 45 -3.15 -9.95 -20.92
C ASN A 45 -3.25 -10.69 -19.56
N ILE A 46 -4.38 -11.35 -19.28
CA ILE A 46 -4.49 -12.20 -18.09
C ILE A 46 -3.53 -13.39 -18.14
N GLU A 47 -3.36 -14.03 -19.30
CA GLU A 47 -2.41 -15.14 -19.42
C GLU A 47 -0.95 -14.67 -19.30
N ARG A 48 -0.60 -13.50 -19.86
CA ARG A 48 0.70 -12.85 -19.65
C ARG A 48 0.96 -12.54 -18.17
N TYR A 49 -0.02 -11.97 -17.47
CA TYR A 49 0.05 -11.71 -16.03
C TYR A 49 0.36 -13.00 -15.25
N LYS A 50 -0.42 -14.06 -15.48
CA LYS A 50 -0.24 -15.34 -14.77
C LYS A 50 1.12 -15.96 -15.05
N ALA A 51 1.56 -15.95 -16.32
CA ALA A 51 2.85 -16.50 -16.72
C ALA A 51 4.01 -15.75 -16.03
N LYS A 52 4.03 -14.43 -16.12
CA LYS A 52 5.07 -13.61 -15.48
C LYS A 52 5.06 -13.74 -13.96
N LEU A 53 3.88 -13.77 -13.34
CA LEU A 53 3.78 -13.98 -11.90
C LEU A 53 4.31 -15.36 -11.48
N ALA A 54 4.08 -16.39 -12.29
CA ALA A 54 4.64 -17.72 -12.06
C ALA A 54 6.16 -17.74 -12.21
N ASP A 55 6.70 -17.05 -13.21
CA ASP A 55 8.15 -16.92 -13.44
C ASP A 55 8.83 -16.16 -12.28
N LEU A 56 8.22 -15.06 -11.81
CA LEU A 56 8.69 -14.32 -10.64
C LEU A 56 8.75 -15.18 -9.36
N LYS A 57 7.81 -16.12 -9.20
CA LYS A 57 7.78 -17.06 -8.06
C LYS A 57 8.88 -18.11 -8.13
N GLN A 58 9.32 -18.49 -9.34
CA GLN A 58 10.27 -19.59 -9.55
C GLN A 58 11.71 -19.12 -9.73
N CYS A 59 11.92 -17.91 -10.24
CA CYS A 59 13.26 -17.41 -10.52
C CYS A 59 13.95 -16.95 -9.22
N GLU A 60 15.13 -17.50 -8.97
CA GLU A 60 15.94 -17.26 -7.76
C GLU A 60 17.12 -16.31 -8.00
N ASP A 61 17.31 -15.85 -9.24
CA ASP A 61 18.46 -15.01 -9.59
C ASP A 61 18.40 -13.66 -8.90
N PHE A 62 19.48 -13.31 -8.21
CA PHE A 62 19.57 -12.07 -7.45
C PHE A 62 19.67 -10.86 -8.38
N VAL A 63 18.80 -9.87 -8.14
CA VAL A 63 18.77 -8.59 -8.86
C VAL A 63 19.60 -7.57 -8.09
N SER A 64 20.69 -7.11 -8.71
CA SER A 64 21.54 -6.09 -8.10
C SER A 64 20.90 -4.70 -8.16
N TRP A 65 21.41 -3.77 -7.34
CA TRP A 65 20.97 -2.36 -7.37
C TRP A 65 21.02 -1.72 -8.77
N HIS A 66 21.94 -2.15 -9.65
CA HIS A 66 22.06 -1.61 -11.01
C HIS A 66 20.98 -2.13 -11.96
N GLU A 67 20.36 -3.26 -11.66
CA GLU A 67 19.30 -3.91 -12.45
C GLU A 67 17.92 -3.63 -11.87
N LEU A 68 17.86 -2.94 -10.73
CA LEU A 68 16.65 -2.72 -9.95
C LEU A 68 15.58 -1.97 -10.74
N ASP A 69 15.96 -0.96 -11.53
CA ASP A 69 14.99 -0.16 -12.30
C ASP A 69 14.37 -0.97 -13.44
N ASP A 70 15.15 -1.83 -14.10
CA ASP A 70 14.63 -2.74 -15.13
C ASP A 70 13.69 -3.79 -14.50
N PHE A 71 14.06 -4.32 -13.34
CA PHE A 71 13.22 -5.25 -12.60
C PHE A 71 11.92 -4.61 -12.09
N ALA A 72 11.99 -3.39 -11.55
CA ALA A 72 10.80 -2.63 -11.15
C ALA A 72 9.90 -2.34 -12.36
N PHE A 73 10.49 -2.03 -13.52
CA PHE A 73 9.74 -1.90 -14.76
C PHE A 73 9.01 -3.21 -15.13
N GLU A 74 9.67 -4.37 -15.04
CA GLU A 74 9.04 -5.68 -15.29
C GLU A 74 7.86 -5.92 -14.34
N LEU A 75 8.02 -5.68 -13.04
CA LEU A 75 6.94 -5.76 -12.04
C LEU A 75 5.77 -4.84 -12.38
N GLN A 76 6.05 -3.61 -12.82
CA GLN A 76 5.02 -2.68 -13.27
C GLN A 76 4.29 -3.20 -14.52
N GLN A 77 4.98 -3.86 -15.46
CA GLN A 77 4.32 -4.46 -16.63
C GLN A 77 3.42 -5.63 -16.24
N VAL A 78 3.77 -6.41 -15.20
CA VAL A 78 2.85 -7.42 -14.64
C VAL A 78 1.56 -6.77 -14.17
N LEU A 79 1.63 -5.68 -13.41
CA LEU A 79 0.44 -4.94 -12.96
C LEU A 79 -0.36 -4.34 -14.14
N ASN A 80 0.32 -3.82 -15.16
CA ASN A 80 -0.34 -3.26 -16.34
C ASN A 80 -1.09 -4.32 -17.16
N ASP A 81 -0.51 -5.52 -17.31
CA ASP A 81 -1.19 -6.64 -17.97
C ASP A 81 -2.45 -7.03 -17.19
N LEU A 82 -2.37 -7.05 -15.85
CA LEU A 82 -3.55 -7.29 -15.02
C LEU A 82 -4.62 -6.22 -15.24
N GLU A 83 -4.27 -4.94 -15.15
CA GLU A 83 -5.20 -3.82 -15.32
C GLU A 83 -5.93 -3.87 -16.68
N ARG A 84 -5.21 -4.20 -17.75
CA ARG A 84 -5.78 -4.30 -19.12
C ARG A 84 -6.60 -5.57 -19.33
N GLY A 85 -6.31 -6.63 -18.56
CA GLY A 85 -6.91 -7.94 -18.72
C GLY A 85 -8.20 -8.15 -17.93
N VAL A 86 -8.29 -7.57 -16.73
CA VAL A 86 -9.38 -7.83 -15.78
C VAL A 86 -10.72 -7.31 -16.33
N LYS A 87 -11.71 -8.20 -16.42
CA LYS A 87 -13.10 -7.87 -16.77
C LYS A 87 -14.01 -7.81 -15.55
N ASP A 88 -13.78 -8.67 -14.56
CA ASP A 88 -14.46 -8.66 -13.26
C ASP A 88 -13.53 -8.08 -12.19
N PRO A 89 -13.84 -6.89 -11.62
CA PRO A 89 -13.02 -6.29 -10.57
C PRO A 89 -12.76 -7.23 -9.38
N CYS A 90 -13.68 -8.13 -9.03
CA CYS A 90 -13.46 -9.03 -7.89
C CYS A 90 -12.46 -10.14 -8.20
N GLU A 91 -12.41 -10.61 -9.44
CA GLU A 91 -11.31 -11.44 -9.93
C GLU A 91 -9.99 -10.66 -9.90
N GLY A 92 -10.00 -9.37 -10.26
CA GLY A 92 -8.84 -8.48 -10.18
C GLY A 92 -8.27 -8.37 -8.76
N VAL A 93 -9.13 -8.26 -7.74
CA VAL A 93 -8.72 -8.29 -6.32
C VAL A 93 -8.04 -9.61 -5.96
N ASP A 94 -8.60 -10.74 -6.40
CA ASP A 94 -8.03 -12.07 -6.12
C ASP A 94 -6.70 -12.30 -6.84
N LEU A 95 -6.55 -11.77 -8.05
CA LEU A 95 -5.29 -11.81 -8.79
C LEU A 95 -4.25 -10.90 -8.13
N LEU A 96 -4.59 -9.68 -7.75
CA LEU A 96 -3.69 -8.79 -7.00
C LEU A 96 -3.28 -9.38 -5.65
N ALA A 97 -4.17 -10.09 -4.96
CA ALA A 97 -3.79 -10.79 -3.74
C ALA A 97 -2.65 -11.77 -3.98
N GLN A 98 -2.63 -12.47 -5.13
CA GLN A 98 -1.51 -13.35 -5.49
C GLN A 98 -0.23 -12.58 -5.83
N PHE A 99 -0.32 -11.34 -6.31
CA PHE A 99 0.83 -10.46 -6.48
C PHE A 99 1.39 -10.01 -5.12
N PHE A 100 0.54 -9.56 -4.20
CA PHE A 100 0.99 -9.23 -2.84
C PHE A 100 1.61 -10.44 -2.12
N GLU A 101 1.11 -11.65 -2.35
CA GLU A 101 1.65 -12.89 -1.77
C GLU A 101 3.09 -13.22 -2.21
N ILE A 102 3.64 -12.59 -3.26
CA ILE A 102 5.03 -12.80 -3.68
C ILE A 102 6.01 -11.78 -3.10
N ASP A 103 5.55 -10.82 -2.30
CA ASP A 103 6.37 -9.76 -1.69
C ASP A 103 7.66 -10.28 -1.02
N LYS A 104 7.58 -11.36 -0.25
CA LYS A 104 8.73 -12.00 0.41
C LYS A 104 9.74 -12.58 -0.57
N VAL A 105 9.27 -13.11 -1.70
CA VAL A 105 10.15 -13.62 -2.76
C VAL A 105 10.90 -12.45 -3.38
N ILE A 106 10.20 -11.35 -3.67
CA ILE A 106 10.79 -10.15 -4.25
C ILE A 106 11.83 -9.52 -3.32
N VAL A 107 11.46 -9.28 -2.05
CA VAL A 107 12.37 -8.65 -1.06
C VAL A 107 13.66 -9.43 -0.86
N HIS A 108 13.61 -10.77 -0.89
CA HIS A 108 14.81 -11.58 -0.76
C HIS A 108 15.64 -11.69 -2.03
N ARG A 109 15.06 -11.34 -3.19
CA ARG A 109 15.69 -11.51 -4.49
C ARG A 109 16.38 -10.25 -4.99
N CYS A 110 16.09 -9.07 -4.47
CA CYS A 110 16.68 -7.82 -4.96
C CYS A 110 17.35 -6.98 -3.86
N ASP A 111 18.43 -6.28 -4.23
CA ASP A 111 18.91 -5.12 -3.45
C ASP A 111 18.02 -3.91 -3.74
N ASP A 112 16.91 -3.81 -3.01
CA ASP A 112 15.97 -2.69 -3.12
C ASP A 112 16.32 -1.51 -2.20
N SER A 113 17.61 -1.26 -1.95
CA SER A 113 18.03 -0.10 -1.17
C SER A 113 17.55 1.24 -1.76
N GLY A 114 17.21 1.25 -3.06
CA GLY A 114 16.58 2.39 -3.75
C GLY A 114 15.06 2.48 -3.58
N GLY A 115 14.39 1.41 -3.17
CA GLY A 115 12.95 1.34 -2.92
C GLY A 115 12.07 1.17 -4.15
N SER A 116 12.62 1.12 -5.37
CA SER A 116 11.84 1.07 -6.61
C SER A 116 10.95 -0.19 -6.71
N ALA A 117 11.41 -1.34 -6.21
CA ALA A 117 10.62 -2.58 -6.28
C ALA A 117 9.54 -2.63 -5.20
N THR A 118 9.87 -2.28 -3.96
CA THR A 118 8.91 -2.25 -2.85
C THR A 118 7.89 -1.12 -2.97
N ASP A 119 8.25 0.03 -3.57
CA ASP A 119 7.31 1.12 -3.82
C ASP A 119 6.12 0.64 -4.66
N LEU A 120 6.32 -0.25 -5.63
CA LEU A 120 5.22 -0.77 -6.47
C LEU A 120 4.12 -1.48 -5.65
N PHE A 121 4.47 -2.13 -4.55
CA PHE A 121 3.49 -2.73 -3.64
C PHE A 121 2.73 -1.64 -2.88
N LEU A 122 3.47 -0.63 -2.40
CA LEU A 122 2.96 0.47 -1.61
C LEU A 122 2.14 1.48 -2.44
N SER A 123 2.42 1.61 -3.74
CA SER A 123 1.81 2.56 -4.67
C SER A 123 0.95 1.84 -5.71
N SER A 124 1.51 1.49 -6.88
CA SER A 124 0.79 0.98 -8.06
C SER A 124 -0.14 -0.20 -7.76
N ALA A 125 0.33 -1.23 -7.06
CA ALA A 125 -0.48 -2.41 -6.73
C ALA A 125 -1.60 -2.06 -5.74
N THR A 126 -1.33 -1.17 -4.78
CA THR A 126 -2.34 -0.68 -3.85
C THR A 126 -3.39 0.16 -4.57
N ASP A 127 -3.00 1.07 -5.46
CA ASP A 127 -3.92 1.88 -6.27
C ASP A 127 -4.86 0.99 -7.09
N LEU A 128 -4.29 -0.03 -7.75
CA LEU A 128 -5.07 -0.97 -8.54
C LEU A 128 -6.01 -1.82 -7.66
N PHE A 129 -5.55 -2.23 -6.46
CA PHE A 129 -6.38 -2.95 -5.49
C PHE A 129 -7.57 -2.10 -5.06
N VAL A 130 -7.34 -0.84 -4.69
CA VAL A 130 -8.41 0.10 -4.29
C VAL A 130 -9.40 0.28 -5.43
N SER A 131 -8.91 0.48 -6.66
CA SER A 131 -9.74 0.63 -7.86
C SER A 131 -10.66 -0.57 -8.06
N PHE A 132 -10.13 -1.79 -8.04
CA PHE A 132 -10.94 -3.00 -8.20
C PHE A 132 -11.86 -3.27 -7.01
N ALA A 133 -11.34 -3.19 -5.78
CA ALA A 133 -12.10 -3.47 -4.57
C ALA A 133 -13.28 -2.49 -4.40
N SER A 134 -13.13 -1.24 -4.82
CA SER A 134 -14.21 -0.24 -4.75
C SER A 134 -15.42 -0.64 -5.60
N GLN A 135 -15.19 -1.32 -6.74
CA GLN A 135 -16.21 -1.76 -7.69
C GLN A 135 -16.86 -3.10 -7.30
N CYS A 136 -16.26 -3.85 -6.38
CA CYS A 136 -16.85 -5.09 -5.87
C CYS A 136 -18.09 -4.83 -5.01
N ASN A 137 -19.18 -5.56 -5.32
CA ASN A 137 -20.43 -5.47 -4.56
C ASN A 137 -20.34 -6.13 -3.18
N ASN A 138 -19.68 -7.30 -3.09
CA ASN A 138 -19.57 -8.03 -1.82
C ASN A 138 -18.34 -7.56 -1.01
N LYS A 139 -18.56 -6.53 -0.19
CA LYS A 139 -17.51 -5.93 0.64
C LYS A 139 -16.98 -6.85 1.74
N GLN A 140 -17.79 -7.82 2.18
CA GLN A 140 -17.33 -8.79 3.18
C GLN A 140 -16.23 -9.70 2.60
N VAL A 141 -16.37 -10.15 1.35
CA VAL A 141 -15.34 -10.96 0.68
C VAL A 141 -14.01 -10.20 0.58
N ILE A 142 -14.07 -8.89 0.33
CA ILE A 142 -12.87 -8.04 0.30
C ILE A 142 -12.22 -7.95 1.69
N ALA A 143 -13.02 -7.77 2.74
CA ALA A 143 -12.51 -7.75 4.12
C ALA A 143 -11.87 -9.11 4.51
N ASP A 144 -12.48 -10.23 4.12
CA ASP A 144 -11.93 -11.57 4.35
C ASP A 144 -10.59 -11.75 3.60
N ARG A 145 -10.47 -11.17 2.40
CA ARG A 145 -9.22 -11.17 1.63
C ARG A 145 -8.12 -10.36 2.30
N LEU A 146 -8.44 -9.19 2.87
CA LEU A 146 -7.48 -8.41 3.66
C LEU A 146 -6.97 -9.19 4.87
N ILE A 147 -7.85 -9.90 5.58
CA ILE A 147 -7.45 -10.74 6.71
C ILE A 147 -6.42 -11.77 6.26
N LYS A 148 -6.69 -12.49 5.15
CA LYS A 148 -5.76 -13.47 4.59
C LYS A 148 -4.42 -12.84 4.20
N LEU A 149 -4.45 -11.69 3.50
CA LEU A 149 -3.23 -10.99 3.11
C LEU A 149 -2.41 -10.54 4.32
N ASN A 150 -3.06 -10.20 5.43
CA ASN A 150 -2.37 -9.84 6.65
C ASN A 150 -1.85 -11.04 7.46
N GLU A 151 -2.08 -12.29 7.07
CA GLU A 151 -1.51 -13.48 7.77
C GLU A 151 0.00 -13.64 7.54
N ASP A 152 0.54 -13.19 6.39
CA ASP A 152 1.96 -13.33 6.00
C ASP A 152 2.63 -12.03 5.49
N ASN A 153 2.09 -10.86 5.86
CA ASN A 153 2.69 -9.53 5.77
C ASN A 153 3.91 -9.31 6.70
N ASP A 154 5.03 -10.01 6.44
CA ASP A 154 6.25 -9.92 7.27
C ASP A 154 7.08 -8.63 7.02
N TYR A 155 6.83 -7.93 5.91
CA TYR A 155 7.62 -6.77 5.46
C TYR A 155 6.82 -5.47 5.41
N ASP A 156 5.62 -5.45 6.00
CA ASP A 156 4.70 -4.31 6.02
C ASP A 156 4.29 -3.78 4.60
N LEU A 157 4.64 -4.49 3.52
CA LEU A 157 4.35 -4.09 2.12
C LEU A 157 2.87 -4.15 1.75
N ARG A 158 2.05 -4.74 2.63
CA ARG A 158 0.59 -4.85 2.47
C ARG A 158 -0.15 -3.87 3.39
N ASP A 159 0.55 -3.08 4.20
CA ASP A 159 -0.05 -2.15 5.17
C ASP A 159 -0.91 -1.09 4.49
N ASN A 160 -0.52 -0.63 3.29
CA ASN A 160 -1.25 0.38 2.54
C ASN A 160 -2.66 -0.08 2.11
N LEU A 161 -2.91 -1.39 2.05
CA LEU A 161 -4.27 -1.91 1.88
C LEU A 161 -5.15 -1.50 3.06
N PHE A 162 -4.63 -1.57 4.29
CA PHE A 162 -5.35 -1.15 5.49
C PHE A 162 -5.41 0.36 5.63
N ASN A 163 -4.35 1.10 5.29
CA ASN A 163 -4.30 2.57 5.33
C ASN A 163 -5.39 3.24 4.49
N ARG A 164 -5.87 2.54 3.46
CA ARG A 164 -6.85 3.03 2.48
C ARG A 164 -8.15 2.24 2.48
N ALA A 165 -8.37 1.38 3.47
CA ALA A 165 -9.52 0.49 3.54
C ALA A 165 -10.87 1.23 3.43
N GLY A 166 -10.98 2.45 3.94
CA GLY A 166 -12.18 3.29 3.84
C GLY A 166 -12.47 3.82 2.43
N GLU A 167 -11.54 3.75 1.49
CA GLU A 167 -11.78 4.11 0.09
C GLU A 167 -12.61 3.05 -0.64
N TYR A 168 -12.61 1.80 -0.15
CA TYR A 168 -13.27 0.69 -0.83
C TYR A 168 -14.16 -0.17 0.07
N LEU A 169 -14.13 0.00 1.39
CA LEU A 169 -15.03 -0.65 2.36
C LEU A 169 -15.90 0.39 3.08
N PRO A 170 -17.21 0.14 3.24
CA PRO A 170 -18.08 0.99 4.05
C PRO A 170 -17.72 0.83 5.54
N GLU A 171 -18.01 1.87 6.34
CA GLU A 171 -17.72 1.89 7.78
C GLU A 171 -18.24 0.66 8.52
N ALA A 172 -19.45 0.17 8.21
CA ALA A 172 -20.00 -1.02 8.84
C ALA A 172 -19.11 -2.26 8.62
N THR A 173 -18.57 -2.43 7.41
CA THR A 173 -17.64 -3.53 7.11
C THR A 173 -16.29 -3.31 7.78
N LEU A 174 -15.79 -2.07 7.86
CA LEU A 174 -14.57 -1.76 8.61
C LEU A 174 -14.69 -2.11 10.09
N ARG A 175 -15.84 -1.82 10.72
CA ARG A 175 -16.08 -2.19 12.12
C ARG A 175 -16.10 -3.70 12.34
N THR A 176 -16.77 -4.45 11.45
CA THR A 176 -16.71 -5.93 11.47
C THR A 176 -15.29 -6.46 11.28
N LEU A 177 -14.53 -5.86 10.37
CA LEU A 177 -13.13 -6.22 10.14
C LEU A 177 -12.29 -5.97 11.40
N ILE A 178 -12.45 -4.82 12.08
CA ILE A 178 -11.79 -4.53 13.35
C ILE A 178 -12.06 -5.63 14.39
N ASP A 179 -13.30 -6.08 14.52
CA ASP A 179 -13.66 -7.14 15.48
C ASP A 179 -12.90 -8.45 15.19
N GLU A 180 -12.82 -8.86 13.92
CA GLU A 180 -12.06 -10.06 13.54
C GLU A 180 -10.55 -9.87 13.73
N LEU A 181 -10.00 -8.70 13.40
CA LEU A 181 -8.58 -8.38 13.65
C LEU A 181 -8.25 -8.47 15.15
N TRP A 182 -9.14 -8.02 16.04
CA TRP A 182 -8.99 -8.17 17.49
C TRP A 182 -9.00 -9.64 17.91
N ILE A 183 -9.92 -10.44 17.36
CA ILE A 183 -9.99 -11.88 17.62
C ILE A 183 -8.67 -12.54 17.21
N ARG A 184 -8.13 -12.22 16.03
CA ARG A 184 -6.84 -12.75 15.56
C ARG A 184 -5.68 -12.33 16.46
N ALA A 185 -5.57 -11.05 16.81
CA ALA A 185 -4.56 -10.53 17.72
C ALA A 185 -4.58 -11.26 19.09
N SER A 186 -5.77 -11.57 19.60
CA SER A 186 -5.93 -12.26 20.89
C SER A 186 -5.55 -13.75 20.87
N LYS A 187 -5.56 -14.36 19.68
CA LYS A 187 -5.29 -15.80 19.47
C LYS A 187 -3.85 -16.09 19.07
N THR A 188 -3.07 -15.08 18.72
CA THR A 188 -1.65 -15.26 18.35
C THR A 188 -0.77 -15.58 19.55
N ASP A 189 0.25 -16.39 19.31
CA ASP A 189 1.17 -16.93 20.31
C ASP A 189 2.26 -15.94 20.77
N THR A 190 2.52 -14.91 19.98
CA THR A 190 3.62 -13.97 20.21
C THR A 190 3.16 -12.52 20.01
N ALA A 191 3.76 -11.61 20.78
CA ALA A 191 3.48 -10.17 20.64
C ALA A 191 3.81 -9.66 19.23
N TYR A 192 4.86 -10.19 18.58
CA TYR A 192 5.20 -9.86 17.19
C TYR A 192 4.07 -10.21 16.22
N LYS A 193 3.53 -11.44 16.29
CA LYS A 193 2.41 -11.84 15.43
C LYS A 193 1.10 -11.17 15.82
N ALA A 194 0.93 -10.71 17.06
CA ALA A 194 -0.24 -9.93 17.46
C ALA A 194 -0.17 -8.51 16.88
N ASP A 195 1.03 -7.91 16.87
CA ASP A 195 1.24 -6.51 16.50
C ASP A 195 0.80 -6.20 15.06
N ARG A 196 1.01 -7.12 14.12
CA ARG A 196 0.50 -6.99 12.73
C ARG A 196 -1.02 -6.75 12.64
N TRP A 197 -1.80 -7.39 13.50
CA TRP A 197 -3.26 -7.26 13.52
C TRP A 197 -3.65 -5.94 14.19
N LEU A 198 -2.91 -5.57 15.24
CA LEU A 198 -3.07 -4.30 15.94
C LEU A 198 -2.67 -3.10 15.08
N LYS A 199 -1.66 -3.22 14.20
CA LYS A 199 -1.29 -2.22 13.20
C LYS A 199 -2.45 -2.00 12.23
N ALA A 200 -3.01 -3.06 11.65
CA ALA A 200 -4.20 -2.93 10.79
C ALA A 200 -5.38 -2.22 11.49
N ILE A 201 -5.64 -2.53 12.78
CA ILE A 201 -6.66 -1.81 13.57
C ILE A 201 -6.31 -0.33 13.74
N GLN A 202 -5.04 -0.01 14.04
CA GLN A 202 -4.58 1.38 14.16
C GLN A 202 -4.86 2.17 12.88
N GLU A 203 -4.59 1.59 11.72
CA GLU A 203 -4.76 2.27 10.43
C GLU A 203 -6.24 2.47 10.08
N ILE A 204 -7.11 1.49 10.35
CA ILE A 204 -8.56 1.65 10.18
C ILE A 204 -9.11 2.68 11.17
N ALA A 205 -8.64 2.69 12.43
CA ALA A 205 -9.09 3.63 13.45
C ALA A 205 -8.83 5.10 13.05
N LYS A 206 -7.69 5.39 12.42
CA LYS A 206 -7.38 6.73 11.89
C LYS A 206 -8.40 7.16 10.84
N GLN A 207 -8.79 6.28 9.93
CA GLN A 207 -9.77 6.56 8.87
C GLN A 207 -11.18 6.78 9.42
N LEU A 208 -11.56 6.04 10.47
CA LEU A 208 -12.83 6.21 11.17
C LEU A 208 -12.86 7.42 12.12
N ARG A 209 -11.74 8.14 12.26
CA ARG A 209 -11.52 9.19 13.28
C ARG A 209 -11.82 8.70 14.71
N ASP A 210 -11.49 7.45 15.00
CA ASP A 210 -11.68 6.80 16.30
C ASP A 210 -10.36 6.75 17.07
N ALA A 211 -9.94 7.91 17.60
CA ALA A 211 -8.71 8.03 18.38
C ALA A 211 -8.65 7.12 19.62
N PRO A 212 -9.75 6.91 20.39
CA PRO A 212 -9.76 5.94 21.48
C PRO A 212 -9.47 4.51 21.04
N LEU A 213 -10.00 4.07 19.88
CA LEU A 213 -9.69 2.76 19.31
C LEU A 213 -8.21 2.66 18.91
N PHE A 214 -7.67 3.70 18.26
CA PHE A 214 -6.24 3.76 17.91
C PHE A 214 -5.37 3.63 19.17
N GLU A 215 -5.65 4.41 20.21
CA GLU A 215 -4.92 4.37 21.48
C GLU A 215 -4.99 2.97 22.10
N LYS A 216 -6.19 2.38 22.18
CA LYS A 216 -6.38 1.04 22.73
C LYS A 216 -5.53 0.00 21.99
N ALA A 217 -5.53 0.01 20.65
CA ALA A 217 -4.74 -0.92 19.85
C ALA A 217 -3.24 -0.68 20.00
N ARG A 218 -2.81 0.59 20.05
CA ARG A 218 -1.39 0.98 20.21
C ARG A 218 -0.79 0.54 21.54
N LEU A 219 -1.59 0.42 22.60
CA LEU A 219 -1.11 0.16 23.96
C LEU A 219 -1.05 -1.33 24.35
N VAL A 220 -1.58 -2.27 23.56
CA VAL A 220 -1.79 -3.67 23.99
C VAL A 220 -0.50 -4.39 24.42
N HIS A 221 0.61 -4.17 23.71
CA HIS A 221 1.90 -4.81 24.00
C HIS A 221 3.01 -3.83 24.33
N VAL A 222 2.67 -2.57 24.58
CA VAL A 222 3.65 -1.52 24.85
C VAL A 222 3.96 -1.47 26.34
N ARG A 223 5.26 -1.44 26.66
CA ARG A 223 5.71 -1.22 28.04
C ARG A 223 5.40 0.21 28.47
N PRO A 224 5.09 0.46 29.75
CA PRO A 224 4.79 1.82 30.23
C PRO A 224 5.86 2.88 29.92
N THR A 225 7.13 2.48 29.80
CA THR A 225 8.25 3.37 29.46
C THR A 225 8.35 3.71 27.98
N ASP A 226 7.71 2.94 27.12
CA ASP A 226 7.88 3.00 25.66
C ASP A 226 6.61 3.50 24.96
N VAL A 227 5.68 4.08 25.73
CA VAL A 227 4.40 4.53 25.20
C VAL A 227 4.63 5.63 24.16
N PRO A 228 4.16 5.45 22.91
CA PRO A 228 4.33 6.44 21.85
C PRO A 228 3.26 7.54 21.99
N TRP A 229 3.29 8.26 23.12
CA TRP A 229 2.33 9.32 23.45
C TRP A 229 2.24 10.40 22.38
N PHE A 230 3.34 10.65 21.67
CA PHE A 230 3.39 11.56 20.55
C PHE A 230 2.49 11.10 19.37
N ASP A 231 2.58 9.83 18.98
CA ASP A 231 1.77 9.29 17.89
C ASP A 231 0.29 9.27 18.29
N ILE A 232 -0.01 8.90 19.54
CA ILE A 232 -1.37 8.94 20.10
C ILE A 232 -1.93 10.37 20.07
N ALA A 233 -1.16 11.36 20.55
CA ALA A 233 -1.58 12.76 20.52
C ALA A 233 -1.86 13.27 19.11
N ARG A 234 -1.03 12.91 18.13
CA ARG A 234 -1.24 13.27 16.71
C ARG A 234 -2.57 12.74 16.18
N VAL A 235 -2.95 11.51 16.54
CA VAL A 235 -4.22 10.92 16.12
C VAL A 235 -5.40 11.64 16.76
N TYR A 236 -5.37 11.94 18.07
CA TYR A 236 -6.42 12.74 18.72
C TYR A 236 -6.58 14.12 18.06
N LEU A 237 -5.47 14.81 17.78
CA LEU A 237 -5.52 16.09 17.08
C LEU A 237 -6.12 15.95 15.67
N ALA A 238 -5.68 14.95 14.91
CA ALA A 238 -6.22 14.65 13.58
C ALA A 238 -7.71 14.28 13.61
N CYS A 239 -8.23 13.79 14.75
CA CYS A 239 -9.65 13.52 14.98
C CYS A 239 -10.45 14.77 15.44
N GLY A 240 -9.77 15.90 15.68
CA GLY A 240 -10.39 17.14 16.14
C GLY A 240 -10.56 17.22 17.66
N ASP A 241 -9.77 16.45 18.42
CA ASP A 241 -9.72 16.50 19.89
C ASP A 241 -8.37 17.05 20.38
N PRO A 242 -8.15 18.38 20.28
CA PRO A 242 -6.90 19.03 20.69
C PRO A 242 -6.67 18.95 22.20
N GLN A 243 -7.73 18.88 23.00
CA GLN A 243 -7.64 18.80 24.46
C GLN A 243 -7.05 17.47 24.90
N THR A 244 -7.58 16.35 24.41
CA THR A 244 -6.99 15.04 24.72
C THR A 244 -5.59 14.93 24.12
N ALA A 245 -5.36 15.45 22.90
CA ALA A 245 -4.02 15.48 22.31
C ALA A 245 -3.00 16.19 23.23
N LEU A 246 -3.35 17.34 23.80
CA LEU A 246 -2.51 18.06 24.75
C LEU A 246 -2.23 17.24 26.01
N ILE A 247 -3.25 16.61 26.59
CA ILE A 247 -3.11 15.73 27.76
C ILE A 247 -2.12 14.60 27.46
N LYS A 248 -2.21 13.96 26.29
CA LYS A 248 -1.27 12.90 25.89
C LYS A 248 0.16 13.43 25.71
N LEU A 249 0.36 14.62 25.13
CA LEU A 249 1.69 15.23 24.99
C LEU A 249 2.34 15.57 26.34
N GLN A 250 1.55 15.93 27.36
CA GLN A 250 2.04 16.22 28.71
C GLN A 250 2.57 14.97 29.44
N LEU A 251 2.25 13.76 28.94
CA LEU A 251 2.79 12.50 29.47
C LEU A 251 4.22 12.20 28.97
N ILE A 252 4.74 12.97 28.02
CA ILE A 252 6.11 12.83 27.50
C ILE A 252 7.07 13.58 28.44
N PRO A 253 8.07 12.91 29.06
CA PRO A 253 9.04 13.57 29.93
C PRO A 253 9.86 14.63 29.21
N ASP A 254 10.05 15.79 29.86
CA ASP A 254 10.78 16.94 29.31
C ASP A 254 12.29 16.68 29.10
N ASP A 255 12.86 15.66 29.74
CA ASP A 255 14.31 15.37 29.74
C ASP A 255 14.76 14.37 28.68
N THR A 256 13.82 13.79 27.94
CA THR A 256 14.20 12.91 26.84
C THR A 256 14.83 13.81 25.79
N GLY A 257 16.15 13.68 25.57
CA GLY A 257 16.91 14.28 24.46
C GLY A 257 16.44 13.74 23.10
N SER A 258 15.13 13.71 22.92
CA SER A 258 14.37 13.10 21.86
C SER A 258 14.51 13.97 20.62
N PHE A 259 14.86 13.30 19.53
CA PHE A 259 14.83 13.78 18.15
C PHE A 259 13.51 14.51 17.78
N ARG A 260 12.42 14.32 18.56
CA ARG A 260 11.08 14.88 18.32
C ARG A 260 10.71 16.10 19.18
N SER A 261 11.67 16.70 19.90
CA SER A 261 11.44 17.92 20.69
C SER A 261 10.90 19.10 19.85
N HIS A 262 11.34 19.22 18.60
CA HIS A 262 10.82 20.20 17.65
C HIS A 262 9.38 19.90 17.23
N GLU A 263 9.05 18.65 16.92
CA GLU A 263 7.70 18.27 16.51
C GLU A 263 6.68 18.42 17.65
N ARG A 264 7.09 18.18 18.90
CA ARG A 264 6.29 18.47 20.10
C ARG A 264 5.95 19.96 20.18
N GLN A 265 6.91 20.85 19.95
CA GLN A 265 6.67 22.29 19.96
C GLN A 265 5.70 22.71 18.86
N LEU A 266 5.82 22.15 17.65
CA LEU A 266 4.89 22.42 16.55
C LEU A 266 3.46 22.00 16.88
N LEU A 267 3.26 20.83 17.48
CA LEU A 267 1.93 20.37 17.92
C LEU A 267 1.34 21.25 19.04
N LEU A 268 2.16 21.69 19.99
CA LEU A 268 1.72 22.62 21.04
C LEU A 268 1.29 23.98 20.44
N LEU A 269 2.00 24.47 19.43
CA LEU A 269 1.64 25.68 18.69
C LEU A 269 0.31 25.52 17.96
N VAL A 270 0.09 24.40 17.26
CA VAL A 270 -1.19 24.12 16.58
C VAL A 270 -2.35 24.07 17.58
N ASN A 271 -2.15 23.43 18.75
CA ASN A 271 -3.16 23.42 19.80
C ASN A 271 -3.48 24.83 20.34
N SER A 272 -2.48 25.71 20.48
CA SER A 272 -2.71 27.10 20.92
C SER A 272 -3.43 27.99 19.91
N LEU A 273 -3.50 27.59 18.64
CA LEU A 273 -4.23 28.31 17.59
C LEU A 273 -5.72 27.90 17.49
N HIS A 274 -6.12 26.85 18.22
CA HIS A 274 -7.50 26.35 18.27
C HIS A 274 -8.25 26.80 19.54
N GLU A 275 -7.62 27.62 20.40
CA GLU A 275 -8.26 28.38 21.50
C GLU A 275 -8.78 29.73 21.03
#